data_AF-A0A7J9XXA4-F1
#
_entry.id   AF-A0A7J9XXA4-F1
#
_cell.length_a   1.000
_cell.length_b   1.000
_cell.length_c   1.000
_cell.angle_alpha   90.00
_cell.angle_beta   90.00
_cell.angle_gamma   90.00
#
_symmetry.space_group_name_H-M   'P 1'
#
loop_
_entity.id
_entity.type
_entity.pdbx_description
1 polymer ?
#
loop_
_entity_poly.entity_id
_entity_poly.type
_entity_poly.pdbx_seq_one_letter_code
_entity_poly.pdbx_strand_id
1 'polypeptide(L)'
;YRDGGGEIGVVASVTRPFCRGCTRARLSAEGQLYTCLFATRGHDLRALLRGGASDAEISEAIARIWRGRGDRYSELRTAETQHLSKVEMFYIGG
;
A
#
# COMPACT_ATOMS: atom_id res chain seq x y z
N TYR A 1 -10.38 31.32 -22.00
CA TYR A 1 -9.71 30.01 -22.03
C TYR A 1 -9.65 29.56 -23.49
N ARG A 2 -8.58 29.87 -24.22
CA ARG A 2 -8.55 29.80 -25.71
C ARG A 2 -7.17 29.48 -26.32
N ASP A 3 -6.17 29.17 -25.50
CA ASP A 3 -4.79 28.88 -25.91
C ASP A 3 -4.53 27.39 -26.15
N GLY A 4 -5.47 26.49 -25.80
CA GLY A 4 -5.38 25.04 -26.11
C GLY A 4 -4.26 24.28 -25.40
N GLY A 5 -3.48 24.96 -24.56
CA GLY A 5 -2.40 24.37 -23.76
C GLY A 5 -2.94 23.78 -22.47
N GLY A 6 -3.44 22.56 -22.53
CA GLY A 6 -3.85 21.81 -21.34
C GLY A 6 -3.69 20.31 -21.56
N GLU A 7 -3.21 19.61 -20.55
CA GLU A 7 -3.08 18.15 -20.58
C GLU A 7 -4.18 17.51 -19.73
N ILE A 8 -4.77 16.43 -20.26
CA ILE A 8 -5.72 15.59 -19.53
C ILE A 8 -5.10 14.20 -19.39
N GLY A 9 -4.95 13.74 -18.15
CA GLY A 9 -4.47 12.41 -17.82
C GLY A 9 -5.60 11.48 -17.39
N VAL A 10 -5.56 10.22 -17.83
CA VAL A 10 -6.49 9.18 -17.39
C VAL A 10 -5.71 8.09 -16.65
N VAL A 11 -6.15 7.75 -15.43
CA VAL A 11 -5.57 6.65 -14.64
C VAL A 11 -6.44 5.40 -14.79
N ALA A 12 -5.98 4.46 -15.62
CA ALA A 12 -6.69 3.23 -15.92
C ALA A 12 -6.49 2.13 -14.84
N SER A 13 -6.83 2.43 -13.58
CA SER A 13 -6.59 1.55 -12.42
C SER A 13 -7.26 0.17 -12.47
N VAL A 14 -8.25 0.00 -13.34
CA VAL A 14 -9.07 -1.23 -13.48
C VAL A 14 -8.72 -2.01 -14.75
N THR A 15 -8.72 -1.35 -15.90
CA THR A 15 -8.50 -1.98 -17.21
C THR A 15 -7.01 -2.18 -17.52
N ARG A 16 -6.13 -1.39 -16.91
CA ARG A 16 -4.67 -1.48 -17.06
C ARG A 16 -3.99 -1.35 -15.68
N PRO A 17 -4.10 -2.39 -14.83
CA PRO A 17 -3.50 -2.35 -13.50
C PRO A 17 -1.98 -2.22 -13.57
N PHE A 18 -1.39 -1.64 -12.52
CA PHE A 18 0.02 -1.27 -12.45
C PHE A 18 0.69 -1.74 -11.15
N CYS A 19 0.22 -2.86 -10.57
CA CYS A 19 0.75 -3.36 -9.30
C CYS A 19 2.21 -3.82 -9.41
N ARG A 20 2.62 -4.39 -10.56
CA ARG A 20 4.00 -4.81 -10.85
C ARG A 20 5.02 -3.69 -10.66
N GLY A 21 4.67 -2.46 -11.02
CA GLY A 21 5.51 -1.27 -10.84
C GLY A 21 5.24 -0.51 -9.54
N CYS A 22 4.33 -0.99 -8.69
CA CYS A 22 3.98 -0.29 -7.46
C CYS A 22 5.11 -0.42 -6.44
N THR A 23 5.66 0.73 -6.03
CA THR A 23 6.74 0.87 -5.04
C THR A 23 6.26 1.53 -3.74
N ARG A 24 4.94 1.57 -3.51
CA ARG A 24 4.35 2.30 -2.39
C ARG A 24 4.19 1.42 -1.14
N ALA A 25 4.69 1.91 -0.02
CA ALA A 25 4.30 1.50 1.33
C ALA A 25 3.43 2.60 1.97
N ARG A 26 2.60 2.24 2.95
CA ARG A 26 1.73 3.18 3.70
C ARG A 26 1.80 2.91 5.19
N LEU A 27 1.70 3.95 6.00
CA LEU A 27 1.65 3.88 7.45
C LEU A 27 0.30 4.46 7.91
N SER A 28 -0.46 3.71 8.70
CA SER A 28 -1.71 4.22 9.29
C SER A 28 -1.43 5.17 10.46
N ALA A 29 -2.45 5.90 10.92
CA ALA A 29 -2.35 6.81 12.06
C ALA A 29 -2.01 6.08 13.38
N GLU A 30 -2.36 4.80 13.47
CA GLU A 30 -2.13 3.89 14.59
C GLU A 30 -0.72 3.28 14.54
N GLY A 31 0.03 3.56 13.47
CA GLY A 31 1.40 3.09 13.25
C GLY A 31 1.49 1.67 12.72
N GLN A 32 0.51 1.23 11.92
CA GLN A 32 0.59 -0.03 11.19
C GLN A 32 1.12 0.19 9.76
N LEU A 33 2.11 -0.60 9.37
CA LEU A 33 2.68 -0.63 8.01
C LEU A 33 1.83 -1.51 7.09
N TYR A 34 1.44 -0.97 5.94
CA TYR A 34 0.68 -1.63 4.89
C TYR A 34 1.44 -1.57 3.56
N THR A 35 1.46 -2.69 2.84
CA THR A 35 2.17 -2.86 1.55
C THR A 35 1.23 -2.79 0.33
N CYS A 36 -0.07 -2.60 0.58
CA CYS A 36 -1.10 -2.42 -0.43
C CYS A 36 -2.20 -1.49 0.07
N LEU A 37 -2.84 -0.77 -0.84
CA LEU A 37 -4.08 -0.04 -0.58
C LEU A 37 -5.26 -0.94 -0.20
N PHE A 38 -5.19 -2.22 -0.58
CA PHE A 38 -6.24 -3.22 -0.37
C PHE A 38 -5.75 -4.37 0.51
N ALA A 39 -4.73 -4.12 1.34
CA ALA A 39 -4.21 -5.11 2.25
C ALA A 39 -5.28 -5.53 3.27
N THR A 40 -5.29 -6.80 3.67
CA THR A 40 -6.24 -7.34 4.66
C THR A 40 -5.70 -7.24 6.09
N ARG A 41 -4.39 -7.01 6.25
CA ARG A 41 -3.70 -6.87 7.53
C ARG A 41 -2.53 -5.90 7.41
N GLY A 42 -2.22 -5.20 8.50
CA GLY A 42 -1.04 -4.37 8.65
C GLY A 42 -0.02 -4.99 9.61
N HIS A 43 1.21 -4.47 9.59
CA HIS A 43 2.28 -4.85 10.50
C HIS A 43 2.44 -3.79 11.59
N ASP A 44 2.44 -4.17 12.87
CA ASP A 44 2.55 -3.23 13.99
C ASP A 44 3.98 -2.68 14.11
N LEU A 45 4.25 -1.58 13.43
CA LEU A 45 5.54 -0.89 13.47
C LEU A 45 5.65 -0.02 14.73
N ARG A 46 4.53 0.45 15.27
CA ARG A 46 4.48 1.25 16.50
C ARG A 46 5.00 0.49 17.70
N ALA A 47 4.63 -0.79 17.86
CA ALA A 47 5.16 -1.64 18.91
C ALA A 47 6.68 -1.79 18.82
N LEU A 48 7.22 -1.97 17.61
CA LEU A 48 8.66 -2.06 17.38
C LEU A 48 9.39 -0.78 17.81
N LEU A 49 8.88 0.38 17.38
CA LEU A 49 9.45 1.68 17.72
C LEU A 49 9.37 1.99 19.22
N ARG A 50 8.23 1.70 19.85
CA ARG A 50 8.01 1.95 21.29
C ARG A 50 8.70 0.91 22.19
N GLY A 51 9.07 -0.23 21.62
CA GLY A 51 9.84 -1.28 22.30
C GLY A 51 11.33 -0.97 22.43
N GLY A 52 11.80 0.16 21.90
CA GLY A 52 13.22 0.55 21.98
C GLY A 52 14.13 -0.17 20.98
N ALA A 53 13.56 -0.71 19.89
CA ALA A 53 14.36 -1.28 18.81
C ALA A 53 15.31 -0.23 18.22
N SER A 54 16.52 -0.67 17.86
CA SER A 54 17.50 0.14 17.15
C SER A 54 17.08 0.40 15.69
N ASP A 55 17.65 1.43 15.07
CA ASP A 55 17.43 1.75 13.66
C ASP A 55 17.76 0.58 12.72
N ALA A 56 18.77 -0.23 13.07
CA ALA A 56 19.15 -1.41 12.32
C ALA A 56 18.05 -2.48 12.37
N GLU A 57 17.50 -2.76 13.55
CA GLU A 57 16.41 -3.73 13.73
C GLU A 57 15.12 -3.27 13.04
N ILE A 58 14.81 -1.97 13.12
CA ILE A 58 13.66 -1.37 12.42
C ILE A 58 13.83 -1.49 10.91
N SER A 59 15.01 -1.13 10.39
CA SER A 59 15.34 -1.21 8.96
C SER A 59 15.24 -2.66 8.46
N GLU A 60 15.76 -3.61 9.22
CA GLU A 60 15.70 -5.02 8.87
C GLU A 60 14.25 -5.54 8.85
N ALA A 61 13.44 -5.14 9.84
CA ALA A 61 12.03 -5.50 9.89
C ALA A 61 11.24 -4.97 8.68
N ILE A 62 11.42 -3.70 8.33
CA ILE A 62 10.79 -3.11 7.15
C ILE A 62 11.26 -3.82 5.88
N ALA A 63 12.56 -4.06 5.74
CA ALA A 63 13.12 -4.74 4.57
C ALA A 63 12.61 -6.17 4.43
N ARG A 64 12.42 -6.90 5.54
CA ARG A 64 11.84 -8.24 5.56
C ARG A 64 10.38 -8.23 5.11
N ILE A 65 9.58 -7.29 5.63
CA ILE A 65 8.18 -7.08 5.20
C ILE A 65 8.14 -6.77 3.70
N TRP A 66 9.00 -5.86 3.23
CA TRP A 66 9.04 -5.44 1.84
C TRP A 66 9.46 -6.56 0.88
N ARG A 67 10.47 -7.36 1.24
CA ARG A 67 10.90 -8.52 0.44
C ARG A 67 9.83 -9.62 0.37
N GLY A 68 9.05 -9.78 1.43
CA GLY A 68 7.93 -10.73 1.47
C GLY A 68 6.66 -10.23 0.77
N ARG A 69 6.64 -8.98 0.30
CA ARG A 69 5.47 -8.37 -0.33
C ARG A 69 5.06 -9.12 -1.60
N GLY A 70 3.85 -9.67 -1.60
CA GLY A 70 3.20 -10.29 -2.75
C GLY A 70 1.97 -9.53 -3.25
N ASP A 71 1.72 -8.32 -2.74
CA ASP A 71 0.49 -7.58 -2.99
C ASP A 71 0.37 -7.08 -4.43
N ARG A 72 -0.68 -7.56 -5.10
CA ARG A 72 -1.05 -7.16 -6.47
C ARG A 72 -2.57 -7.23 -6.66
N TYR A 73 -3.29 -6.62 -5.73
CA TYR A 73 -4.76 -6.70 -5.68
C TYR A 73 -5.42 -6.33 -7.01
N SER A 74 -5.06 -5.20 -7.62
CA SER A 74 -5.70 -4.76 -8.87
C SER A 74 -5.42 -5.68 -10.06
N GLU A 75 -4.31 -6.44 -10.04
CA GLU A 75 -4.00 -7.47 -11.05
C GLU A 75 -4.73 -8.79 -10.79
N LEU A 76 -4.86 -9.19 -9.52
CA LEU A 76 -5.51 -10.44 -9.10
C LEU A 76 -7.03 -10.29 -8.91
N ARG A 77 -7.60 -9.14 -9.22
CA ARG A 77 -8.99 -8.80 -8.92
C ARG A 77 -9.95 -9.71 -9.69
N THR A 78 -10.28 -10.85 -9.10
CA THR A 78 -11.32 -11.80 -9.52
C THR A 78 -12.51 -11.70 -8.58
N ALA A 79 -13.62 -12.38 -8.90
CA ALA A 79 -14.78 -12.51 -8.02
C ALA A 79 -14.39 -12.98 -6.61
N GLU A 80 -13.42 -13.89 -6.50
CA GLU A 80 -12.96 -14.46 -5.22
C GLU A 80 -12.27 -13.44 -4.30
N THR A 81 -11.57 -12.45 -4.86
CA THR A 81 -10.92 -11.39 -4.07
C THR A 81 -11.87 -10.29 -3.61
N GLN A 82 -13.11 -10.26 -4.12
CA GLN A 82 -14.09 -9.23 -3.75
C GLN A 82 -14.53 -9.36 -2.28
N HIS A 83 -14.58 -10.59 -1.76
CA HIS A 83 -15.09 -10.91 -0.43
C HIS A 83 -14.08 -10.71 0.71
N LEU A 84 -12.82 -10.44 0.41
CA LEU A 84 -11.81 -10.21 1.45
C LEU A 84 -12.10 -8.91 2.20
N SER A 85 -12.05 -8.95 3.54
CA SER A 85 -12.08 -7.76 4.38
C SER A 85 -10.77 -6.98 4.21
N LYS A 86 -10.85 -5.79 3.64
CA LYS A 86 -9.70 -4.95 3.31
C LYS A 86 -9.67 -3.76 4.26
N VAL A 87 -8.47 -3.22 4.45
CA VAL A 87 -8.32 -1.94 5.13
C VAL A 87 -9.00 -0.83 4.34
N GLU A 88 -9.66 0.08 5.04
CA GLU A 88 -10.28 1.24 4.43
C GLU A 88 -9.23 2.29 4.06
N MET A 89 -9.41 2.93 2.90
CA MET A 89 -8.40 3.86 2.39
C MET A 89 -8.19 5.08 3.31
N PHE A 90 -9.25 5.56 3.97
CA PHE A 90 -9.14 6.68 4.92
C PHE A 90 -8.22 6.35 6.12
N TYR A 91 -8.14 5.07 6.51
CA TYR A 91 -7.32 4.62 7.63
C TYR A 91 -5.82 4.64 7.31
N ILE A 92 -5.45 4.51 6.03
CA ILE A 92 -4.06 4.41 5.57
C ILE A 92 -3.62 5.60 4.71
N GLY A 93 -4.20 6.78 4.95
CA GLY A 93 -3.84 8.03 4.26
C GLY A 93 -4.31 8.07 2.81
N GLY A 94 -5.61 7.88 2.61
CA GLY A 94 -6.32 8.05 1.33
C GLY A 94 -6.65 9.50 1.08
#